data_AF-A0A346PKK1-F1
#
_entry.id   AF-A0A346PKK1-F1
#
_cell.length_a   1.000
_cell.length_b   1.000
_cell.length_c   1.000
_cell.angle_alpha   90.00
_cell.angle_beta   90.00
_cell.angle_gamma   90.00
#
_symmetry.space_group_name_H-M   'P 1'
#
loop_
_entity.id
_entity.type
_entity.pdbx_description
1 polymer ?
#
loop_
_entity_poly.entity_id
_entity_poly.type
_entity_poly.pdbx_seq_one_letter_code
_entity_poly.pdbx_strand_id
1 'polypeptide(L)'
;MRDERSSRPKTNRSPKGRTRLESVKSAVRSRFEVDTRALAALRIGLGSILLLDVIHRAGDIETYYTDAGAYPLEAYEATYPQFNGLSIHALSGELWVQQLLFLVAGVFAVALIVGYRTRLVAAISLVLLLSLHARNPAVLNGGDRLLRVMLLLALVTPIGERWSVDALRRGSTRPVVASFATAALLVQPVVVFTQNAILKHRGDTWYSGDGVKIALANDVMTIHLGNHLGAYPALLEVLNWVWVILLAGSGGFLLVTSGRLRALFALAYIGAFVGLLTSVAVGLFPLVLIATMIPFLTTPFWETLARFVPSRLTDRLPSASALGPLSRPPVERRALESARTRGYERVTSVAETHGRSLLTAVGVLLLCWILLFSAINVVDHDGSGGIETEFSNEQHWGLYAPDPSTSYSWFGAEATLENGSTVDAFEGGELAMERPVDASQEYDTFRERKFLEAVRDSGREGTNNVTAESYADWVCDRADDEHDADVDEVRLFRLVQASPVDGEYEDLRAQTVIERAC
;
A
#
# COMPACT_ATOMS: atom_id res chain seq x y z
N MET A 1 59.56 51.29 -5.01
CA MET A 1 59.39 50.23 -3.99
C MET A 1 58.74 50.87 -2.78
N ARG A 2 57.56 50.56 -2.25
CA ARG A 2 56.42 49.64 -2.50
C ARG A 2 55.19 50.47 -2.04
N ASP A 3 54.17 50.69 -2.87
CA ASP A 3 52.92 49.90 -2.90
C ASP A 3 52.29 49.65 -1.51
N GLU A 4 51.14 50.26 -1.22
CA GLU A 4 49.98 49.51 -0.75
C GLU A 4 48.66 50.31 -0.81
N ARG A 5 47.71 49.69 -1.51
CA ARG A 5 46.33 50.12 -1.79
C ARG A 5 45.47 50.06 -0.54
N SER A 6 44.79 51.16 -0.21
CA SER A 6 43.62 51.13 0.68
C SER A 6 42.42 50.57 -0.08
N SER A 7 42.00 49.38 0.32
CA SER A 7 40.90 48.61 -0.24
C SER A 7 39.56 48.97 0.44
N ARG A 8 38.61 49.49 -0.34
CA ARG A 8 37.20 49.01 -0.23
C ARG A 8 37.13 47.64 -0.93
N PRO A 9 36.10 46.77 -0.75
CA PRO A 9 34.81 46.92 -0.05
C PRO A 9 34.40 45.68 0.80
N LYS A 10 33.23 45.73 1.46
CA LYS A 10 32.27 44.59 1.50
C LYS A 10 30.88 45.03 1.97
N THR A 11 30.06 45.37 0.97
CA THR A 11 28.65 44.97 0.82
C THR A 11 27.83 44.81 2.10
N ASN A 12 27.19 45.92 2.49
CA ASN A 12 26.04 45.97 3.37
C ASN A 12 24.88 45.18 2.71
N ARG A 13 24.78 43.86 2.94
CA ARG A 13 23.62 43.07 2.52
C ARG A 13 22.41 43.56 3.32
N SER A 14 21.41 44.11 2.63
CA SER A 14 20.29 44.81 3.25
C SER A 14 19.45 43.90 4.18
N PRO A 15 19.03 44.40 5.36
CA PRO A 15 18.21 43.64 6.32
C PRO A 15 16.80 43.29 5.81
N LYS A 16 16.30 43.98 4.77
CA LYS A 16 14.99 43.72 4.15
C LYS A 16 14.92 42.38 3.38
N GLY A 17 16.05 41.87 2.88
CA GLY A 17 16.09 40.59 2.16
C GLY A 17 15.99 39.38 3.11
N ARG A 18 16.59 39.48 4.30
CA ARG A 18 16.55 38.43 5.33
C ARG A 18 15.15 38.21 5.91
N THR A 19 14.41 39.29 6.18
CA THR A 19 13.05 39.20 6.75
C THR A 19 12.03 38.58 5.79
N ARG A 20 12.14 38.85 4.49
CA ARG A 20 11.29 38.21 3.47
C ARG A 20 11.58 36.71 3.35
N LEU A 21 12.86 36.31 3.33
CA LEU A 21 13.24 34.90 3.24
C LEU A 21 12.80 34.11 4.48
N GLU A 22 12.89 34.69 5.67
CA GLU A 22 12.41 34.08 6.91
C GLU A 22 10.88 33.93 6.91
N SER A 23 10.15 34.92 6.41
CA SER A 23 8.69 34.85 6.24
C SER A 23 8.28 33.74 5.27
N VAL A 24 8.94 33.65 4.10
CA VAL A 24 8.70 32.57 3.13
C VAL A 24 9.04 31.21 3.71
N LYS A 25 10.18 31.07 4.40
CA LYS A 25 10.59 29.82 5.05
C LYS A 25 9.58 29.38 6.12
N SER A 26 9.06 30.31 6.91
CA SER A 26 8.02 30.05 7.90
C SER A 26 6.72 29.61 7.24
N ALA A 27 6.31 30.29 6.16
CA ALA A 27 5.12 29.96 5.39
C ALA A 27 5.20 28.60 4.69
N VAL A 28 6.38 28.20 4.20
CA VAL A 28 6.61 26.86 3.63
C VAL A 28 6.59 25.81 4.73
N ARG A 29 7.28 26.07 5.85
CA ARG A 29 7.33 25.14 6.99
C ARG A 29 5.94 24.83 7.54
N SER A 30 5.06 25.82 7.65
CA SER A 30 3.69 25.61 8.14
C SER A 30 2.84 24.73 7.21
N ARG A 31 3.23 24.55 5.94
CA ARG A 31 2.55 23.60 5.03
C ARG A 31 2.88 22.14 5.33
N PHE A 32 4.00 21.87 5.99
CA PHE A 32 4.45 20.52 6.34
C PHE A 32 4.33 20.21 7.84
N GLU A 33 3.59 21.06 8.56
CA GLU A 33 3.19 20.83 9.93
C GLU A 33 2.07 19.79 10.00
N VAL A 34 2.26 18.79 10.86
CA VAL A 34 1.31 17.71 11.10
C VAL A 34 0.93 17.68 12.58
N ASP A 35 -0.36 17.61 12.85
CA ASP A 35 -0.90 17.43 14.21
C ASP A 35 -0.53 16.05 14.74
N THR A 36 -0.03 15.95 15.98
CA THR A 36 0.39 14.65 16.53
C THR A 36 -0.76 13.68 16.77
N ARG A 37 -2.02 14.16 16.85
CA ARG A 37 -3.22 13.31 16.85
C ARG A 37 -3.40 12.60 15.51
N ALA A 38 -3.13 13.29 14.40
CA ALA A 38 -3.15 12.69 13.07
C ALA A 38 -2.09 11.60 12.92
N LEU A 39 -0.88 11.81 13.44
CA LEU A 39 0.16 10.78 13.44
C LEU A 39 -0.19 9.55 14.30
N ALA A 40 -0.86 9.78 15.43
CA ALA A 40 -1.34 8.69 16.29
C ALA A 40 -2.45 7.87 15.61
N ALA A 41 -3.38 8.54 14.92
CA ALA A 41 -4.42 7.91 14.11
C ALA A 41 -3.83 7.18 12.89
N LEU A 42 -2.82 7.75 12.23
CA LEU A 42 -2.09 7.07 11.15
C LEU A 42 -1.47 5.77 11.65
N ARG A 43 -0.78 5.77 12.79
CA ARG A 43 -0.22 4.53 13.37
C ARG A 43 -1.28 3.49 13.68
N ILE A 44 -2.40 3.90 14.26
CA ILE A 44 -3.53 3.00 14.51
C ILE A 44 -4.04 2.44 13.19
N GLY A 45 -4.24 3.28 12.17
CA GLY A 45 -4.66 2.87 10.84
C GLY A 45 -3.69 1.88 10.19
N LEU A 46 -2.39 2.17 10.17
CA LEU A 46 -1.37 1.27 9.62
C LEU A 46 -1.29 -0.06 10.37
N GLY A 47 -1.34 -0.04 11.71
CA GLY A 47 -1.38 -1.26 12.52
C GLY A 47 -2.65 -2.09 12.29
N SER A 48 -3.81 -1.43 12.15
CA SER A 48 -5.06 -2.11 11.82
C SER A 48 -5.05 -2.70 10.41
N ILE A 49 -4.49 -1.99 9.43
CA ILE A 49 -4.34 -2.50 8.06
C ILE A 49 -3.42 -3.72 8.03
N LEU A 50 -2.30 -3.69 8.76
CA LEU A 50 -1.42 -4.86 8.91
C LEU A 50 -2.15 -6.06 9.51
N LEU A 51 -2.95 -5.84 10.55
CA LEU A 51 -3.72 -6.90 11.18
C LEU A 51 -4.78 -7.47 10.23
N LEU A 52 -5.51 -6.60 9.51
CA LEU A 52 -6.48 -7.02 8.49
C LEU A 52 -5.81 -7.76 7.33
N ASP A 53 -4.62 -7.35 6.92
CA ASP A 53 -3.84 -8.02 5.87
C ASP A 53 -3.49 -9.45 6.27
N VAL A 54 -2.93 -9.64 7.47
CA VAL A 54 -2.58 -10.96 7.98
C VAL A 54 -3.84 -11.83 8.14
N ILE A 55 -4.94 -11.29 8.67
CA ILE A 55 -6.21 -12.04 8.82
C ILE A 55 -6.78 -12.44 7.46
N HIS A 56 -6.81 -11.53 6.50
CA HIS A 56 -7.34 -11.82 5.17
C HIS A 56 -6.49 -12.85 4.43
N ARG A 57 -5.16 -12.77 4.54
CA ARG A 57 -4.25 -13.76 3.94
C ARG A 57 -4.26 -15.09 4.70
N ALA A 58 -4.77 -15.11 5.95
CA ALA A 58 -4.78 -16.32 6.76
C ALA A 58 -5.70 -17.42 6.20
N GLY A 59 -6.71 -17.05 5.41
CA GLY A 59 -7.60 -18.00 4.74
C GLY A 59 -6.89 -18.87 3.71
N ASP A 60 -5.90 -18.29 3.02
CA ASP A 60 -5.25 -18.90 1.85
C ASP A 60 -3.75 -19.17 2.11
N ILE A 61 -3.36 -19.41 3.37
CA ILE A 61 -1.95 -19.64 3.73
C ILE A 61 -1.39 -20.84 2.98
N GLU A 62 -2.13 -21.94 3.01
CA GLU A 62 -1.71 -23.20 2.39
C GLU A 62 -1.49 -23.01 0.89
N THR A 63 -2.51 -22.50 0.19
CA THR A 63 -2.50 -22.28 -1.25
C THR A 63 -1.36 -21.37 -1.72
N TYR A 64 -1.08 -20.25 -1.05
CA TYR A 64 -0.16 -19.23 -1.60
C TYR A 64 1.19 -19.11 -0.91
N TYR A 65 1.41 -19.82 0.20
CA TYR A 65 2.62 -19.68 1.02
C TYR A 65 3.30 -20.99 1.44
N THR A 66 2.75 -22.15 1.06
CA THR A 66 3.29 -23.46 1.44
C THR A 66 3.69 -24.30 0.23
N ASP A 67 4.41 -25.40 0.48
CA ASP A 67 4.81 -26.36 -0.55
C ASP A 67 3.66 -27.26 -1.02
N ALA A 68 2.55 -27.32 -0.26
CA ALA A 68 1.33 -28.04 -0.64
C ALA A 68 0.38 -27.19 -1.52
N GLY A 69 0.75 -25.94 -1.81
CA GLY A 69 -0.10 -24.99 -2.52
C GLY A 69 0.38 -24.69 -3.95
N ALA A 70 -0.38 -23.82 -4.60
CA ALA A 70 -0.13 -23.26 -5.93
C ALA A 70 1.21 -22.50 -6.10
N TYR A 71 1.92 -22.19 -5.02
CA TYR A 71 3.16 -21.42 -5.07
C TYR A 71 4.22 -21.91 -4.06
N PRO A 72 4.78 -23.13 -4.28
CA PRO A 72 5.77 -23.76 -3.43
C PRO A 72 7.09 -22.99 -3.41
N LEU A 73 8.01 -23.38 -2.52
CA LEU A 73 9.30 -22.71 -2.38
C LEU A 73 10.13 -22.77 -3.67
N GLU A 74 10.08 -23.89 -4.39
CA GLU A 74 10.78 -24.06 -5.67
C GLU A 74 10.32 -23.04 -6.72
N ALA A 75 9.00 -22.84 -6.84
CA ALA A 75 8.45 -21.83 -7.74
C ALA A 75 8.92 -20.42 -7.37
N TYR A 76 8.90 -20.08 -6.08
CA TYR A 76 9.43 -18.80 -5.58
C TYR A 76 10.90 -18.58 -5.96
N GLU A 77 11.76 -19.58 -5.73
CA GLU A 77 13.20 -19.47 -6.00
C GLU A 77 13.50 -19.27 -7.49
N ALA A 78 12.66 -19.84 -8.36
CA ALA A 78 12.78 -19.76 -9.81
C ALA A 78 12.12 -18.50 -10.42
N THR A 79 11.02 -17.99 -9.84
CA THR A 79 10.34 -16.80 -10.40
C THR A 79 11.00 -15.49 -9.99
N TYR A 80 11.48 -15.38 -8.74
CA TYR A 80 11.99 -14.11 -8.21
C TYR A 80 13.38 -14.22 -7.55
N PRO A 81 14.42 -14.57 -8.33
CA PRO A 81 15.76 -14.80 -7.80
C PRO A 81 16.35 -13.60 -7.05
N GLN A 82 15.92 -12.39 -7.38
CA GLN A 82 16.32 -11.15 -6.68
C GLN A 82 15.84 -11.08 -5.22
N PHE A 83 14.78 -11.81 -4.87
CA PHE A 83 14.26 -11.86 -3.50
C PHE A 83 14.84 -13.03 -2.69
N ASN A 84 15.58 -13.95 -3.32
CA ASN A 84 16.10 -15.14 -2.66
C ASN A 84 17.01 -14.74 -1.50
N GLY A 85 16.73 -15.33 -0.33
CA GLY A 85 17.44 -15.04 0.93
C GLY A 85 17.01 -13.75 1.64
N LEU A 86 16.07 -12.98 1.09
CA LEU A 86 15.51 -11.78 1.75
C LEU A 86 14.19 -12.05 2.47
N SER A 87 13.59 -13.22 2.27
CA SER A 87 12.32 -13.61 2.90
C SER A 87 12.51 -14.64 4.01
N ILE A 88 12.16 -14.27 5.23
CA ILE A 88 11.99 -15.16 6.39
C ILE A 88 10.89 -16.20 6.13
N HIS A 89 9.81 -15.80 5.44
CA HIS A 89 8.75 -16.70 4.99
C HIS A 89 9.20 -17.74 3.96
N ALA A 90 10.36 -17.55 3.30
CA ALA A 90 10.95 -18.52 2.39
C ALA A 90 11.96 -19.47 3.08
N LEU A 91 12.11 -19.41 4.41
CA LEU A 91 12.98 -20.35 5.13
C LEU A 91 12.39 -21.77 5.21
N SER A 92 11.09 -21.93 4.96
CA SER A 92 10.38 -23.20 4.96
C SER A 92 9.03 -23.04 4.25
N GLY A 93 8.64 -24.01 3.44
CA GLY A 93 7.30 -24.10 2.87
C GLY A 93 6.30 -24.86 3.74
N GLU A 94 6.63 -25.19 4.98
CA GLU A 94 5.74 -25.90 5.90
C GLU A 94 4.60 -24.99 6.42
N LEU A 95 3.37 -25.52 6.46
CA LEU A 95 2.18 -24.78 6.88
C LEU A 95 2.31 -24.18 8.29
N TRP A 96 2.81 -24.96 9.25
CA TRP A 96 2.92 -24.52 10.65
C TRP A 96 3.93 -23.37 10.82
N VAL A 97 4.97 -23.30 9.98
CA VAL A 97 5.95 -22.20 9.99
C VAL A 97 5.28 -20.91 9.52
N GLN A 98 4.51 -20.99 8.43
CA GLN A 98 3.75 -19.84 7.92
C GLN A 98 2.72 -19.35 8.95
N GLN A 99 1.95 -20.25 9.56
CA GLN A 99 1.00 -19.92 10.61
C GLN A 99 1.67 -19.20 11.79
N LEU A 100 2.84 -19.67 12.23
CA LEU A 100 3.62 -19.02 13.30
C LEU A 100 4.07 -17.61 12.91
N LEU A 101 4.61 -17.42 11.70
CA LEU A 101 5.05 -16.11 11.22
C LEU A 101 3.89 -15.12 11.09
N PHE A 102 2.73 -15.58 10.62
CA PHE A 102 1.50 -14.78 10.57
C PHE A 102 1.04 -14.37 11.97
N LEU A 103 1.02 -15.30 12.93
CA LEU A 103 0.69 -14.99 14.32
C LEU A 103 1.65 -13.95 14.91
N VAL A 104 2.95 -14.10 14.69
CA VAL A 104 3.97 -13.13 15.13
C VAL A 104 3.71 -11.76 14.49
N ALA A 105 3.46 -11.69 13.19
CA ALA A 105 3.12 -10.45 12.48
C ALA A 105 1.86 -9.79 13.07
N GLY A 106 0.81 -10.57 13.35
CA GLY A 106 -0.42 -10.10 14.00
C GLY A 106 -0.17 -9.52 15.40
N VAL A 107 0.66 -10.16 16.22
CA VAL A 107 1.06 -9.64 17.54
C VAL A 107 1.81 -8.30 17.42
N PHE A 108 2.72 -8.17 16.45
CA PHE A 108 3.42 -6.90 16.21
C PHE A 108 2.48 -5.81 15.66
N ALA A 109 1.50 -6.17 14.84
CA ALA A 109 0.47 -5.24 14.37
C ALA A 109 -0.36 -4.68 15.55
N VAL A 110 -0.80 -5.54 16.48
CA VAL A 110 -1.49 -5.10 17.71
C VAL A 110 -0.57 -4.23 18.59
N ALA A 111 0.70 -4.60 18.74
CA ALA A 111 1.66 -3.79 19.48
C ALA A 111 1.87 -2.40 18.84
N LEU A 112 1.79 -2.31 17.50
CA LEU A 112 1.87 -1.04 16.76
C LEU A 112 0.64 -0.16 17.02
N ILE A 113 -0.56 -0.75 16.96
CA ILE A 113 -1.83 -0.07 17.28
C ILE A 113 -1.77 0.55 18.68
N VAL A 114 -1.31 -0.22 19.67
CA VAL A 114 -1.15 0.23 21.05
C VAL A 114 0.02 1.21 21.21
N GLY A 115 1.02 1.16 20.31
CA GLY A 115 2.24 1.97 20.33
C GLY A 115 3.13 1.67 21.52
N TYR A 116 3.37 0.39 21.71
CA TYR A 116 4.41 -0.11 22.59
C TYR A 116 5.72 -0.17 21.81
N ARG A 117 6.78 0.52 22.27
CA ARG A 117 8.07 0.58 21.57
C ARG A 117 7.91 0.89 20.07
N THR A 118 7.10 1.91 19.80
CA THR A 118 6.48 2.21 18.50
C THR A 118 7.46 2.13 17.33
N ARG A 119 8.67 2.68 17.45
CA ARG A 119 9.68 2.65 16.37
C ARG A 119 10.25 1.25 16.11
N LEU A 120 10.56 0.51 17.17
CA LEU A 120 11.08 -0.84 17.06
C LEU A 120 10.02 -1.78 16.49
N VAL A 121 8.80 -1.71 17.04
CA VAL A 121 7.67 -2.49 16.57
C VAL A 121 7.35 -2.17 15.12
N ALA A 122 7.31 -0.90 14.73
CA ALA A 122 7.12 -0.52 13.32
C ALA A 122 8.24 -1.07 12.41
N ALA A 123 9.50 -1.08 12.88
CA ALA A 123 10.62 -1.62 12.11
C ALA A 123 10.49 -3.14 11.93
N ILE A 124 10.13 -3.86 12.99
CA ILE A 124 9.90 -5.31 12.93
C ILE A 124 8.69 -5.61 12.03
N SER A 125 7.59 -4.89 12.17
CA SER A 125 6.42 -5.01 11.29
C SER A 125 6.77 -4.76 9.83
N LEU A 126 7.62 -3.77 9.52
CA LEU A 126 8.09 -3.53 8.17
C LEU A 126 8.92 -4.69 7.62
N VAL A 127 9.83 -5.26 8.42
CA VAL A 127 10.65 -6.42 8.02
C VAL A 127 9.78 -7.64 7.77
N LEU A 128 8.81 -7.94 8.64
CA LEU A 128 7.86 -9.04 8.46
C LEU A 128 7.00 -8.82 7.21
N LEU A 129 6.51 -7.61 6.98
CA LEU A 129 5.74 -7.27 5.77
C LEU A 129 6.58 -7.43 4.49
N LEU A 130 7.82 -6.93 4.50
CA LEU A 130 8.75 -7.07 3.37
C LEU A 130 9.02 -8.55 3.07
N SER A 131 9.24 -9.35 4.11
CA SER A 131 9.40 -10.79 3.95
C SER A 131 8.15 -11.45 3.37
N LEU A 132 6.96 -11.14 3.89
CA LEU A 132 5.71 -11.73 3.40
C LEU A 132 5.47 -11.38 1.92
N HIS A 133 5.71 -10.12 1.55
CA HIS A 133 5.57 -9.65 0.18
C HIS A 133 6.63 -10.26 -0.75
N ALA A 134 7.86 -10.45 -0.26
CA ALA A 134 8.92 -11.09 -1.02
C ALA A 134 8.61 -12.58 -1.28
N ARG A 135 7.95 -13.28 -0.34
CA ARG A 135 7.61 -14.72 -0.51
C ARG A 135 6.65 -14.99 -1.67
N ASN A 136 5.70 -14.08 -1.91
CA ASN A 136 4.77 -14.21 -3.03
C ASN A 136 4.39 -12.82 -3.59
N PRO A 137 5.18 -12.31 -4.57
CA PRO A 137 4.87 -11.07 -5.27
C PRO A 137 3.63 -11.15 -6.17
N ALA A 138 3.22 -12.34 -6.61
CA ALA A 138 2.10 -12.54 -7.55
C ALA A 138 0.74 -12.14 -6.96
N VAL A 139 0.58 -12.21 -5.63
CA VAL A 139 -0.66 -11.82 -4.94
C VAL A 139 -0.70 -10.33 -4.53
N LEU A 140 0.26 -9.51 -4.97
CA LEU A 140 0.39 -8.11 -4.54
C LEU A 140 -0.28 -7.12 -5.49
N ASN A 141 -0.72 -6.00 -4.94
CA ASN A 141 -1.24 -4.87 -5.71
C ASN A 141 -0.61 -3.51 -5.30
N GLY A 142 -1.15 -2.41 -5.84
CA GLY A 142 -0.66 -1.06 -5.52
C GLY A 142 -0.81 -0.67 -4.03
N GLY A 143 -1.79 -1.23 -3.33
CA GLY A 143 -1.98 -1.01 -1.90
C GLY A 143 -0.88 -1.62 -1.04
N ASP A 144 -0.44 -2.83 -1.38
CA ASP A 144 0.68 -3.50 -0.70
C ASP A 144 1.98 -2.67 -0.82
N ARG A 145 2.26 -2.14 -2.03
CA ARG A 145 3.37 -1.21 -2.28
C ARG A 145 3.28 0.05 -1.42
N LEU A 146 2.13 0.72 -1.46
CA LEU A 146 1.93 1.95 -0.69
C LEU A 146 2.04 1.70 0.82
N LEU A 147 1.58 0.56 1.32
CA LEU A 147 1.69 0.19 2.73
C LEU A 147 3.14 0.09 3.19
N ARG A 148 4.02 -0.54 2.38
CA ARG A 148 5.48 -0.60 2.66
C ARG A 148 6.08 0.80 2.77
N VAL A 149 5.78 1.67 1.80
CA VAL A 149 6.27 3.06 1.79
C VAL A 149 5.77 3.83 3.00
N MET A 150 4.49 3.69 3.35
CA MET A 150 3.90 4.39 4.50
C MET A 150 4.50 3.90 5.83
N LEU A 151 4.76 2.61 5.99
CA LEU A 151 5.45 2.08 7.18
C LEU A 151 6.91 2.55 7.27
N LEU A 152 7.63 2.61 6.14
CA LEU A 152 8.98 3.16 6.10
C LEU A 152 9.00 4.64 6.53
N LEU A 153 8.05 5.45 6.05
CA LEU A 153 7.88 6.84 6.48
C LEU A 153 7.44 6.93 7.95
N ALA A 154 6.69 5.95 8.44
CA ALA A 154 6.30 5.85 9.85
C ALA A 154 7.50 5.70 10.80
N LEU A 155 8.60 5.04 10.37
CA LEU A 155 9.81 4.87 11.18
C LEU A 155 10.51 6.20 11.51
N VAL A 156 10.51 7.12 10.55
CA VAL A 156 11.20 8.42 10.65
C VAL A 156 10.30 9.52 11.16
N THR A 157 8.99 9.32 11.18
CA THR A 157 8.02 10.25 11.73
C THR A 157 7.70 9.92 13.20
N PRO A 158 7.32 10.92 14.03
CA PRO A 158 7.10 10.69 15.45
C PRO A 158 5.68 10.15 15.72
N ILE A 159 5.35 8.99 15.13
CA ILE A 159 4.02 8.36 15.19
C ILE A 159 3.59 7.89 16.59
N GLY A 160 4.56 7.75 17.51
CA GLY A 160 4.31 7.40 18.91
C GLY A 160 4.08 8.60 19.83
N GLU A 161 3.93 9.83 19.32
CA GLU A 161 3.77 11.07 20.13
C GLU A 161 2.48 11.13 20.96
N ARG A 162 1.39 10.52 20.46
CA ARG A 162 0.08 10.52 21.13
C ARG A 162 -0.60 9.15 21.06
N TRP A 163 -1.58 8.97 21.94
CA TRP A 163 -2.43 7.77 22.07
C TRP A 163 -1.65 6.46 22.08
N SER A 164 -0.45 6.47 22.68
CA SER A 164 0.45 5.34 22.72
C SER A 164 0.93 5.09 24.15
N VAL A 165 1.28 3.84 24.42
CA VAL A 165 1.97 3.47 25.66
C VAL A 165 3.27 4.27 25.81
N ASP A 166 3.99 4.50 24.71
CA ASP A 166 5.22 5.30 24.73
C ASP A 166 4.97 6.78 25.09
N ALA A 167 3.85 7.36 24.66
CA ALA A 167 3.47 8.73 25.01
C ALA A 167 3.13 8.86 26.50
N LEU A 168 2.36 7.89 27.03
CA LEU A 168 2.04 7.83 28.46
C LEU A 168 3.32 7.73 29.32
N ARG A 169 4.31 6.93 28.90
CA ARG A 169 5.61 6.85 29.59
C ARG A 169 6.43 8.14 29.53
N ARG A 170 6.38 8.88 28.40
CA ARG A 170 7.15 10.12 28.24
C ARG A 170 6.54 11.30 29.00
N GLY A 171 5.23 11.30 29.26
CA GLY A 171 4.53 12.36 30.00
C GLY A 171 4.50 13.74 29.33
N SER A 172 5.04 13.87 28.11
CA SER A 172 5.08 15.11 27.35
C SER A 172 4.73 14.82 25.89
N THR A 173 3.99 15.75 25.28
CA THR A 173 3.51 15.61 23.89
C THR A 173 3.61 16.94 23.17
N ARG A 174 4.15 16.94 21.95
CA ARG A 174 4.10 18.12 21.08
C ARG A 174 2.74 18.20 20.40
N PRO A 175 2.11 19.37 20.25
CA PRO A 175 0.84 19.48 19.52
C PRO A 175 1.04 19.27 18.02
N VAL A 176 2.12 19.84 17.46
CA VAL A 176 2.42 19.83 16.03
C VAL A 176 3.90 19.54 15.82
N VAL A 177 4.24 18.88 14.71
CA VAL A 177 5.61 18.58 14.30
C VAL A 177 5.81 18.92 12.81
N ALA A 178 7.00 19.40 12.47
CA ALA A 178 7.41 19.65 11.09
C ALA A 178 8.88 19.26 10.89
N SER A 179 9.15 18.44 9.87
CA SER A 179 10.48 17.94 9.50
C SER A 179 10.47 17.46 8.04
N PHE A 180 11.63 17.09 7.50
CA PHE A 180 11.68 16.43 6.19
C PHE A 180 10.92 15.09 6.18
N ALA A 181 10.86 14.38 7.32
CA ALA A 181 10.07 13.16 7.44
C ALA A 181 8.56 13.43 7.32
N THR A 182 8.04 14.52 7.92
CA THR A 182 6.63 14.89 7.74
C THR A 182 6.37 15.45 6.34
N ALA A 183 7.35 16.11 5.73
CA ALA A 183 7.26 16.50 4.33
C ALA A 183 7.16 15.28 3.40
N ALA A 184 8.04 14.28 3.56
CA ALA A 184 7.97 13.02 2.81
C ALA A 184 6.62 12.30 3.01
N LEU A 185 6.14 12.24 4.26
CA LEU A 185 4.84 11.65 4.60
C LEU A 185 3.67 12.32 3.86
N LEU A 186 3.66 13.65 3.76
CA LEU A 186 2.59 14.38 3.07
C LEU A 186 2.78 14.37 1.54
N VAL A 187 4.02 14.38 1.05
CA VAL A 187 4.29 14.39 -0.39
C VAL A 187 3.96 13.04 -1.04
N GLN A 188 4.16 11.91 -0.34
CA GLN A 188 3.92 10.58 -0.90
C GLN A 188 2.53 10.41 -1.56
N PRO A 189 1.40 10.65 -0.88
CA PRO A 189 0.10 10.50 -1.54
C PRO A 189 -0.14 11.52 -2.64
N VAL A 190 0.43 12.73 -2.55
CA VAL A 190 0.34 13.73 -3.63
C VAL A 190 1.04 13.24 -4.90
N VAL A 191 2.19 12.58 -4.75
CA VAL A 191 2.90 11.92 -5.84
C VAL A 191 2.06 10.81 -6.45
N VAL A 192 1.47 9.93 -5.63
CA VAL A 192 0.55 8.86 -6.08
C VAL A 192 -0.56 9.44 -6.94
N PHE A 193 -1.24 10.49 -6.46
CA PHE A 193 -2.37 11.09 -7.17
C PHE A 193 -1.97 11.85 -8.43
N THR A 194 -0.87 12.60 -8.38
CA THR A 194 -0.39 13.36 -9.54
C THR A 194 0.07 12.42 -10.65
N GLN A 195 0.79 11.35 -10.31
CA GLN A 195 1.20 10.35 -11.29
C GLN A 195 0.01 9.61 -11.88
N ASN A 196 -0.99 9.23 -11.06
CA ASN A 196 -2.20 8.62 -11.57
C ASN A 196 -2.95 9.56 -12.52
N ALA A 197 -3.04 10.85 -12.22
CA ALA A 197 -3.61 11.85 -13.12
C ALA A 197 -2.86 11.94 -14.46
N ILE A 198 -1.52 11.97 -14.42
CA ILE A 198 -0.68 12.01 -15.63
C ILE A 198 -0.91 10.76 -16.49
N LEU A 199 -0.93 9.58 -15.87
CA LEU A 199 -1.15 8.32 -16.59
C LEU A 199 -2.54 8.26 -17.22
N LYS A 200 -3.57 8.72 -16.50
CA LYS A 200 -4.96 8.77 -17.00
C LYS A 200 -5.19 9.82 -18.08
N HIS A 201 -4.40 10.88 -18.10
CA HIS A 201 -4.46 11.89 -19.17
C HIS A 201 -3.99 11.38 -20.53
N ARG A 202 -3.30 10.23 -20.56
CA ARG A 202 -2.86 9.60 -21.80
C ARG A 202 -3.95 8.76 -22.47
N GLY A 203 -4.99 8.39 -21.72
CA GLY A 203 -6.14 7.68 -22.24
C GLY A 203 -7.25 8.64 -22.64
N ASP A 204 -8.22 8.13 -23.40
CA ASP A 204 -9.32 8.94 -23.93
C ASP A 204 -10.52 8.98 -22.97
N THR A 205 -10.68 7.97 -22.11
CA THR A 205 -11.93 7.73 -21.36
C THR A 205 -12.08 8.60 -20.11
N TRP A 206 -10.99 8.93 -19.42
CA TRP A 206 -11.07 9.72 -18.20
C TRP A 206 -11.44 11.17 -18.46
N TYR A 207 -10.94 11.74 -19.56
CA TYR A 207 -11.19 13.13 -19.94
C TYR A 207 -12.39 13.28 -20.89
N SER A 208 -13.01 12.18 -21.32
CA SER A 208 -14.34 12.18 -21.95
C SER A 208 -15.49 12.14 -20.93
N GLY A 209 -15.23 11.69 -19.69
CA GLY A 209 -16.28 11.49 -18.68
C GLY A 209 -16.60 10.03 -18.38
N ASP A 210 -16.05 9.09 -19.17
CA ASP A 210 -16.48 7.69 -19.20
C ASP A 210 -15.66 6.76 -18.30
N GLY A 211 -14.50 7.19 -17.80
CA GLY A 211 -13.55 6.34 -17.07
C GLY A 211 -14.17 5.58 -15.88
N VAL A 212 -14.97 6.26 -15.03
CA VAL A 212 -15.67 5.58 -13.92
C VAL A 212 -16.78 4.65 -14.41
N LYS A 213 -17.52 5.04 -15.46
CA LYS A 213 -18.56 4.20 -16.07
C LYS A 213 -17.97 2.88 -16.55
N ILE A 214 -16.85 2.94 -17.29
CA ILE A 214 -16.18 1.76 -17.84
C ILE A 214 -15.57 0.91 -16.72
N ALA A 215 -14.95 1.54 -15.72
CA ALA A 215 -14.35 0.81 -14.59
C ALA A 215 -15.39 0.01 -13.79
N LEU A 216 -16.59 0.56 -13.59
CA LEU A 216 -17.70 -0.11 -12.88
C LEU A 216 -18.54 -1.02 -13.77
N ALA A 217 -18.35 -0.99 -15.09
CA ALA A 217 -18.96 -1.96 -16.01
C ALA A 217 -18.22 -3.32 -16.00
N ASN A 218 -17.10 -3.42 -15.26
CA ASN A 218 -16.41 -4.68 -15.05
C ASN A 218 -17.01 -5.39 -13.82
N ASP A 219 -17.86 -6.37 -14.07
CA ASP A 219 -18.64 -7.04 -13.03
C ASP A 219 -17.77 -7.85 -12.05
N VAL A 220 -16.62 -8.39 -12.49
CA VAL A 220 -15.65 -9.08 -11.63
C VAL A 220 -15.02 -8.13 -10.59
N MET A 221 -14.93 -6.85 -10.93
CA MET A 221 -14.32 -5.84 -10.08
C MET A 221 -15.35 -5.09 -9.23
N THR A 222 -16.63 -5.17 -9.55
CA THR A 222 -17.66 -4.31 -8.99
C THR A 222 -18.36 -5.05 -7.84
N ILE A 223 -18.50 -4.39 -6.69
CA ILE A 223 -19.05 -5.00 -5.47
C ILE A 223 -20.02 -4.05 -4.77
N HIS A 224 -20.95 -4.61 -4.00
CA HIS A 224 -21.87 -3.90 -3.11
C HIS A 224 -22.53 -2.66 -3.74
N LEU A 225 -22.08 -1.45 -3.42
CA LEU A 225 -22.63 -0.20 -3.94
C LEU A 225 -22.42 -0.09 -5.46
N GLY A 226 -21.30 -0.60 -5.96
CA GLY A 226 -20.95 -0.60 -7.37
C GLY A 226 -22.03 -1.27 -8.24
N ASN A 227 -22.60 -2.39 -7.76
CA ASN A 227 -23.63 -3.17 -8.46
C ASN A 227 -24.92 -2.37 -8.71
N HIS A 228 -25.12 -1.27 -8.00
CA HIS A 228 -26.28 -0.39 -8.15
C HIS A 228 -25.95 0.92 -8.89
N LEU A 229 -24.68 1.33 -8.93
CA LEU A 229 -24.27 2.60 -9.52
C LEU A 229 -24.38 2.61 -11.05
N GLY A 230 -24.30 1.44 -11.70
CA GLY A 230 -24.46 1.28 -13.15
C GLY A 230 -25.79 1.84 -13.68
N ALA A 231 -26.84 1.87 -12.85
CA ALA A 231 -28.15 2.41 -13.21
C ALA A 231 -28.19 3.95 -13.33
N TYR A 232 -27.12 4.66 -12.94
CA TYR A 232 -27.10 6.13 -12.88
C TYR A 232 -25.93 6.73 -13.69
N PRO A 233 -25.94 6.68 -15.03
CA PRO A 233 -24.83 7.14 -15.87
C PRO A 233 -24.40 8.60 -15.62
N ALA A 234 -25.36 9.51 -15.44
CA ALA A 234 -25.07 10.93 -15.15
C ALA A 234 -24.35 11.10 -13.80
N LEU A 235 -24.64 10.26 -12.80
CA LEU A 235 -23.92 10.27 -11.54
C LEU A 235 -22.48 9.76 -11.74
N LEU A 236 -22.29 8.70 -12.52
CA LEU A 236 -20.96 8.14 -12.82
C LEU A 236 -20.07 9.15 -13.55
N GLU A 237 -20.62 9.91 -14.49
CA GLU A 237 -19.90 10.99 -15.19
C GLU A 237 -19.49 12.10 -14.22
N VAL A 238 -20.39 12.54 -13.33
CA VAL A 238 -20.05 13.52 -12.28
C VAL A 238 -18.95 12.99 -11.36
N LEU A 239 -19.06 11.73 -10.92
CA LEU A 239 -18.05 11.08 -10.09
C LEU A 239 -16.70 10.97 -10.81
N ASN A 240 -16.71 10.72 -12.13
CA ASN A 240 -15.51 10.73 -12.96
C ASN A 240 -14.80 12.08 -12.93
N TRP A 241 -15.53 13.17 -13.19
CA TRP A 241 -14.96 14.51 -13.15
C TRP A 241 -14.47 14.90 -11.76
N VAL A 242 -15.22 14.57 -10.71
CA VAL A 242 -14.78 14.76 -9.32
C VAL A 242 -13.48 14.01 -9.06
N TRP A 243 -13.37 12.75 -9.51
CA TRP A 243 -12.17 11.94 -9.36
C TRP A 243 -10.96 12.56 -10.08
N VAL A 244 -11.11 12.97 -11.35
CA VAL A 244 -10.05 13.62 -12.14
C VAL A 244 -9.61 14.93 -11.48
N ILE A 245 -10.55 15.76 -11.03
CA ILE A 245 -10.26 17.04 -10.35
C ILE A 245 -9.47 16.80 -9.06
N LEU A 246 -9.87 15.82 -8.25
CA LEU A 246 -9.14 15.46 -7.05
C LEU A 246 -7.71 15.04 -7.41
N LEU A 247 -7.53 14.07 -8.31
CA LEU A 247 -6.19 13.58 -8.66
C LEU A 247 -5.27 14.69 -9.20
N ALA A 248 -5.72 15.42 -10.23
CA ALA A 248 -4.93 16.46 -10.87
C ALA A 248 -4.72 17.68 -9.98
N GLY A 249 -5.69 18.01 -9.12
CA GLY A 249 -5.64 19.13 -8.18
C GLY A 249 -4.92 18.85 -6.87
N SER A 250 -4.44 17.62 -6.64
CA SER A 250 -3.95 17.15 -5.34
C SER A 250 -2.86 18.00 -4.70
N GLY A 251 -1.86 18.44 -5.47
CA GLY A 251 -0.82 19.35 -4.97
C GLY A 251 -1.39 20.69 -4.48
N GLY A 252 -2.33 21.27 -5.22
CA GLY A 252 -3.02 22.50 -4.83
C GLY A 252 -3.89 22.30 -3.59
N PHE A 253 -4.76 21.31 -3.62
CA PHE A 253 -5.72 21.05 -2.55
C PHE A 253 -5.07 20.62 -1.25
N LEU A 254 -4.01 19.82 -1.28
CA LEU A 254 -3.41 19.23 -0.09
C LEU A 254 -2.16 19.98 0.39
N LEU A 255 -1.28 20.48 -0.49
CA LEU A 255 -0.05 21.16 -0.09
C LEU A 255 -0.20 22.69 -0.01
N VAL A 256 -0.97 23.31 -0.92
CA VAL A 256 -1.10 24.79 -0.96
C VAL A 256 -2.13 25.31 0.04
N THR A 257 -3.19 24.55 0.35
CA THR A 257 -4.18 24.97 1.35
C THR A 257 -3.67 24.77 2.79
N SER A 258 -4.40 25.27 3.80
CA SER A 258 -4.11 25.05 5.23
C SER A 258 -5.38 25.10 6.07
N GLY A 259 -5.27 24.74 7.35
CA GLY A 259 -6.36 24.84 8.32
C GLY A 259 -7.59 24.03 7.90
N ARG A 260 -8.78 24.62 8.06
CA ARG A 260 -10.07 23.96 7.77
C ARG A 260 -10.23 23.60 6.30
N LEU A 261 -9.70 24.40 5.38
CA LEU A 261 -9.81 24.13 3.95
C LEU A 261 -9.03 22.87 3.56
N ARG A 262 -7.80 22.71 4.08
CA ARG A 262 -7.02 21.48 3.88
C ARG A 262 -7.74 20.26 4.45
N ALA A 263 -8.32 20.38 5.64
CA ALA A 263 -9.08 19.30 6.25
C ALA A 263 -10.33 18.94 5.44
N LEU A 264 -11.02 19.92 4.86
CA LEU A 264 -12.17 19.68 3.98
C LEU A 264 -11.76 18.89 2.74
N PHE A 265 -10.67 19.27 2.08
CA PHE A 265 -10.15 18.49 0.95
C PHE A 265 -9.75 17.09 1.37
N ALA A 266 -9.01 16.92 2.47
CA ALA A 266 -8.67 15.60 2.99
C ALA A 266 -9.90 14.72 3.26
N LEU A 267 -10.99 15.30 3.78
CA LEU A 267 -12.26 14.59 3.96
C LEU A 267 -12.93 14.23 2.62
N ALA A 268 -12.81 15.06 1.59
CA ALA A 268 -13.29 14.73 0.25
C ALA A 268 -12.53 13.54 -0.36
N TYR A 269 -11.19 13.47 -0.20
CA TYR A 269 -10.41 12.29 -0.58
C TYR A 269 -10.82 11.05 0.20
N ILE A 270 -10.97 11.16 1.53
CA ILE A 270 -11.44 10.05 2.37
C ILE A 270 -12.80 9.56 1.88
N GLY A 271 -13.74 10.47 1.59
CA GLY A 271 -15.05 10.13 1.03
C GLY A 271 -14.94 9.39 -0.32
N ALA A 272 -14.09 9.86 -1.22
CA ALA A 272 -13.84 9.19 -2.50
C ALA A 272 -13.27 7.78 -2.32
N PHE A 273 -12.34 7.58 -1.37
CA PHE A 273 -11.76 6.26 -1.08
C PHE A 273 -12.71 5.34 -0.32
N VAL A 274 -13.61 5.87 0.51
CA VAL A 274 -14.72 5.09 1.06
C VAL A 274 -15.66 4.64 -0.06
N GLY A 275 -15.96 5.52 -1.02
CA GLY A 275 -16.71 5.14 -2.23
C GLY A 275 -16.03 4.03 -3.03
N LEU A 276 -14.70 4.10 -3.19
CA LEU A 276 -13.91 3.04 -3.83
C LEU A 276 -13.99 1.73 -3.04
N LEU A 277 -13.83 1.79 -1.71
CA LEU A 277 -13.91 0.63 -0.80
C LEU A 277 -15.25 -0.11 -0.90
N THR A 278 -16.36 0.61 -1.08
CA THR A 278 -17.70 0.03 -1.14
C THR A 278 -18.15 -0.32 -2.55
N SER A 279 -17.37 0.00 -3.58
CA SER A 279 -17.81 -0.16 -4.98
C SER A 279 -16.90 -1.04 -5.83
N VAL A 280 -15.62 -1.19 -5.45
CA VAL A 280 -14.63 -1.90 -6.27
C VAL A 280 -13.77 -2.86 -5.42
N ALA A 281 -13.63 -4.11 -5.87
CA ALA A 281 -12.84 -5.18 -5.28
C ALA A 281 -11.32 -5.02 -5.53
N VAL A 282 -10.73 -3.95 -4.99
CA VAL A 282 -9.28 -3.66 -5.03
C VAL A 282 -8.56 -3.99 -3.72
N GLY A 283 -9.21 -4.77 -2.84
CA GLY A 283 -8.63 -5.24 -1.58
C GLY A 283 -8.36 -4.10 -0.59
N LEU A 284 -7.20 -4.15 0.07
CA LEU A 284 -6.85 -3.19 1.13
C LEU A 284 -6.42 -1.81 0.63
N PHE A 285 -6.28 -1.62 -0.69
CA PHE A 285 -5.76 -0.38 -1.25
C PHE A 285 -6.52 0.88 -0.81
N PRO A 286 -7.87 0.93 -0.80
CA PRO A 286 -8.61 2.10 -0.35
C PRO A 286 -8.35 2.43 1.13
N LEU A 287 -8.15 1.42 1.98
CA LEU A 287 -7.83 1.62 3.40
C LEU A 287 -6.45 2.26 3.57
N VAL A 288 -5.46 1.83 2.79
CA VAL A 288 -4.13 2.45 2.78
C VAL A 288 -4.22 3.91 2.31
N LEU A 289 -4.98 4.18 1.24
CA LEU A 289 -5.23 5.54 0.74
C LEU A 289 -5.88 6.43 1.81
N ILE A 290 -6.92 5.94 2.50
CA ILE A 290 -7.55 6.64 3.64
C ILE A 290 -6.51 6.94 4.72
N ALA A 291 -5.67 5.97 5.08
CA ALA A 291 -4.63 6.17 6.08
C ALA A 291 -3.65 7.29 5.65
N THR A 292 -3.28 7.36 4.37
CA THR A 292 -2.40 8.44 3.86
C THR A 292 -3.03 9.84 3.94
N MET A 293 -4.36 9.94 4.01
CA MET A 293 -5.08 11.21 4.12
C MET A 293 -5.19 11.71 5.56
N ILE A 294 -5.09 10.83 6.56
CA ILE A 294 -5.21 11.19 7.98
C ILE A 294 -4.23 12.32 8.38
N PRO A 295 -2.94 12.33 7.98
CA PRO A 295 -2.00 13.42 8.27
C PRO A 295 -2.43 14.81 7.78
N PHE A 296 -3.32 14.89 6.77
CA PHE A 296 -3.85 16.16 6.26
C PHE A 296 -5.02 16.71 7.09
N LEU A 297 -5.58 15.92 8.01
CA LEU A 297 -6.57 16.39 8.97
C LEU A 297 -5.89 17.31 9.99
N THR A 298 -6.06 18.61 9.78
CA THR A 298 -5.35 19.66 10.52
C THR A 298 -5.90 19.88 11.93
N THR A 299 -5.20 20.63 12.77
CA THR A 299 -5.57 20.90 14.17
C THR A 299 -7.03 21.35 14.39
N PRO A 300 -7.63 22.25 13.58
CA PRO A 300 -9.04 22.63 13.74
C PRO A 300 -10.03 21.46 13.59
N PHE A 301 -9.70 20.45 12.78
CA PHE A 301 -10.52 19.23 12.65
C PHE A 301 -10.50 18.46 13.98
N TRP A 302 -9.32 18.20 14.52
CA TRP A 302 -9.16 17.45 15.77
C TRP A 302 -9.70 18.19 16.99
N GLU A 303 -9.61 19.52 17.04
CA GLU A 303 -10.26 20.33 18.07
C GLU A 303 -11.78 20.26 17.98
N THR A 304 -12.32 20.23 16.76
CA THR A 304 -13.76 20.06 16.55
C THR A 304 -14.22 18.67 16.96
N LEU A 305 -13.48 17.63 16.57
CA LEU A 305 -13.77 16.25 16.98
C LEU A 305 -13.72 16.08 18.50
N ALA A 306 -12.73 16.68 19.16
CA ALA A 306 -12.58 16.60 20.61
C ALA A 306 -13.78 17.18 21.39
N ARG A 307 -14.48 18.18 20.82
CA ARG A 307 -15.69 18.76 21.44
C ARG A 307 -16.88 17.80 21.46
N PHE A 308 -16.88 16.78 20.59
CA PHE A 308 -17.94 15.77 20.54
C PHE A 308 -17.64 14.54 21.40
N VAL A 309 -16.45 14.42 21.99
CA VAL A 309 -16.09 13.29 22.85
C VAL A 309 -16.58 13.55 24.27
N PRO A 310 -17.51 12.75 24.83
CA PRO A 310 -17.97 12.90 26.20
C PRO A 310 -16.82 12.78 27.22
N SER A 311 -16.84 13.61 28.26
CA SER A 311 -15.83 13.58 29.34
C SER A 311 -15.70 12.22 30.02
N ARG A 312 -16.80 11.47 30.12
CA ARG A 312 -16.81 10.10 30.66
C ARG A 312 -15.87 9.14 29.91
N LEU A 313 -15.67 9.34 28.60
CA LEU A 313 -14.74 8.51 27.82
C LEU A 313 -13.29 8.96 28.05
N THR A 314 -13.04 10.26 28.19
CA THR A 314 -11.69 10.78 28.48
C THR A 314 -11.23 10.44 29.89
N ASP A 315 -12.15 10.41 30.87
CA ASP A 315 -11.84 10.08 32.27
C ASP A 315 -11.50 8.60 32.46
N ARG A 316 -11.92 7.73 31.54
CA ARG A 316 -11.58 6.31 31.51
C ARG A 316 -10.25 6.01 30.83
N LEU A 317 -9.60 7.00 30.22
CA LEU A 317 -8.32 6.77 29.55
C LEU A 317 -7.24 6.42 30.58
N PRO A 318 -6.42 5.39 30.30
CA PRO A 318 -5.37 4.97 31.21
C PRO A 318 -4.37 6.10 31.44
N SER A 319 -4.06 6.37 32.71
CA SER A 319 -3.02 7.30 33.11
C SER A 319 -1.67 6.58 33.20
N ALA A 320 -0.58 7.34 33.38
CA ALA A 320 0.76 6.76 33.52
C ALA A 320 0.87 5.76 34.69
N SER A 321 0.04 5.90 35.74
CA SER A 321 0.01 4.96 36.86
C SER A 321 -0.60 3.61 36.50
N ALA A 322 -1.47 3.54 35.49
CA ALA A 322 -2.08 2.31 35.01
C ALA A 322 -1.11 1.40 34.24
N LEU A 323 0.07 1.91 33.85
CA LEU A 323 1.05 1.14 33.07
C LEU A 323 1.73 0.01 33.85
N GLY A 324 1.70 0.03 35.20
CA GLY A 324 2.31 -1.02 36.02
C GLY A 324 3.77 -1.32 35.61
N PRO A 325 4.14 -2.57 35.30
CA PRO A 325 5.48 -2.94 34.83
C PRO A 325 5.93 -2.24 33.53
N LEU A 326 4.97 -1.87 32.68
CA LEU A 326 5.24 -1.17 31.41
C LEU A 326 5.64 0.29 31.63
N SER A 327 5.47 0.85 32.83
CA SER A 327 5.93 2.22 33.14
C SER A 327 7.46 2.37 33.02
N ARG A 328 8.21 1.26 33.16
CA ARG A 328 9.67 1.27 33.13
C ARG A 328 10.18 1.75 31.77
N PRO A 329 11.20 2.63 31.75
CA PRO A 329 11.82 3.03 30.51
C PRO A 329 12.43 1.81 29.78
N PRO A 330 12.43 1.83 28.44
CA PRO A 330 13.05 0.78 27.63
C PRO A 330 14.51 0.53 28.03
N VAL A 331 15.01 -0.68 27.77
CA VAL A 331 16.38 -1.09 28.16
C VAL A 331 17.41 -0.15 27.57
N GLU A 332 17.21 0.28 26.33
CA GLU A 332 18.09 1.18 25.60
C GLU A 332 18.21 2.54 26.31
N ARG A 333 17.08 3.07 26.80
CA ARG A 333 17.05 4.34 27.55
C ARG A 333 17.67 4.20 28.93
N ARG A 334 17.44 3.08 29.62
CA ARG A 334 18.09 2.77 30.89
C ARG A 334 19.61 2.60 30.74
N ALA A 335 20.06 1.98 29.66
CA ALA A 335 21.48 1.83 29.34
C ALA A 335 22.12 3.21 29.06
N LEU A 336 21.45 4.08 28.30
CA LEU A 336 21.88 5.46 28.07
C LEU A 336 21.94 6.28 29.37
N GLU A 337 20.92 6.20 30.21
CA GLU A 337 20.89 6.87 31.52
C GLU A 337 21.99 6.34 32.44
N SER A 338 22.22 5.03 32.48
CA SER A 338 23.32 4.42 33.23
C SER A 338 24.69 4.88 32.70
N ALA A 339 24.90 4.93 31.39
CA ALA A 339 26.13 5.42 30.78
C ALA A 339 26.38 6.90 31.14
N ARG A 340 25.33 7.72 31.16
CA ARG A 340 25.40 9.12 31.60
C ARG A 340 25.85 9.23 33.05
N THR A 341 25.24 8.47 33.96
CA THR A 341 25.62 8.44 35.39
C THR A 341 27.04 7.93 35.65
N ARG A 342 27.60 7.13 34.73
CA ARG A 342 28.99 6.62 34.78
C ARG A 342 30.03 7.56 34.17
N GLY A 343 29.66 8.80 33.82
CA GLY A 343 30.59 9.82 33.32
C GLY A 343 30.77 9.86 31.80
N TYR A 344 30.00 9.08 31.03
CA TYR A 344 30.04 9.09 29.55
C TYR A 344 29.13 10.16 28.93
N GLU A 345 28.96 11.33 29.58
CA GLU A 345 28.04 12.38 29.12
C GLU A 345 28.33 12.85 27.69
N ARG A 346 29.61 12.94 27.31
CA ARG A 346 30.04 13.30 25.96
C ARG A 346 29.58 12.29 24.91
N VAL A 347 29.62 11.00 25.22
CA VAL A 347 29.19 9.93 24.29
C VAL A 347 27.67 9.93 24.15
N THR A 348 26.95 10.08 25.27
CA THR A 348 25.47 10.10 25.25
C THR A 348 24.89 11.32 24.52
N SER A 349 25.47 12.51 24.69
CA SER A 349 25.05 13.74 23.99
C SER A 349 25.39 13.71 22.50
N VAL A 350 26.52 13.11 22.14
CA VAL A 350 26.91 12.82 20.74
C VAL A 350 25.91 11.85 20.11
N ALA A 351 25.54 10.76 20.80
CA ALA A 351 24.54 9.81 20.31
C ALA A 351 23.15 10.43 20.09
N GLU A 352 22.66 11.27 21.01
CA GLU A 352 21.38 11.96 20.84
C GLU A 352 21.38 12.95 19.68
N THR A 353 22.46 13.73 19.55
CA THR A 353 22.62 14.71 18.47
C THR A 353 22.73 14.02 17.12
N HIS A 354 23.56 12.98 17.02
CA HIS A 354 23.67 12.18 15.79
C HIS A 354 22.37 11.46 15.46
N GLY A 355 21.61 10.96 16.44
CA GLY A 355 20.32 10.32 16.18
C GLY A 355 19.30 11.28 15.55
N ARG A 356 19.24 12.54 16.03
CA ARG A 356 18.38 13.58 15.42
C ARG A 356 18.85 13.97 14.03
N SER A 357 20.16 14.15 13.84
CA SER A 357 20.75 14.45 12.54
C SER A 357 20.54 13.31 11.54
N LEU A 358 20.67 12.06 11.99
CA LEU A 358 20.43 10.86 11.18
C LEU A 358 18.96 10.79 10.74
N LEU A 359 18.00 10.96 11.64
CA LEU A 359 16.58 10.99 11.27
C LEU A 359 16.26 12.11 10.27
N THR A 360 16.93 13.25 10.41
CA THR A 360 16.80 14.36 9.45
C THR A 360 17.38 13.98 8.09
N ALA A 361 18.59 13.40 8.06
CA ALA A 361 19.25 12.95 6.84
C ALA A 361 18.44 11.85 6.14
N VAL A 362 17.97 10.84 6.87
CA VAL A 362 17.09 9.79 6.33
C VAL A 362 15.78 10.39 5.82
N GLY A 363 15.17 11.33 6.54
CA GLY A 363 13.98 12.04 6.07
C GLY A 363 14.21 12.81 4.76
N VAL A 364 15.38 13.44 4.59
CA VAL A 364 15.79 14.09 3.33
C VAL A 364 15.97 13.04 2.23
N LEU A 365 16.69 11.96 2.51
CA LEU A 365 16.93 10.90 1.53
C LEU A 365 15.63 10.27 1.04
N LEU A 366 14.68 9.98 1.95
CA LEU A 366 13.37 9.45 1.58
C LEU A 366 12.56 10.44 0.75
N LEU A 367 12.57 11.73 1.11
CA LEU A 367 11.91 12.76 0.30
C LEU A 367 12.53 12.86 -1.11
N CYS A 368 13.86 12.85 -1.20
CA CYS A 368 14.58 12.85 -2.47
C CYS A 368 14.27 11.60 -3.29
N TRP A 369 14.22 10.42 -2.65
CA TRP A 369 13.86 9.16 -3.29
C TRP A 369 12.45 9.23 -3.89
N ILE A 370 11.46 9.67 -3.12
CA ILE A 370 10.07 9.81 -3.59
C ILE A 370 10.00 10.75 -4.81
N LEU A 371 10.63 11.93 -4.73
CA LEU A 371 10.57 12.93 -5.80
C LEU A 371 11.34 12.48 -7.05
N LEU A 372 12.51 11.87 -6.87
CA LEU A 372 13.36 11.43 -7.99
C LEU A 372 12.69 10.29 -8.75
N PHE A 373 12.24 9.24 -8.07
CA PHE A 373 11.62 8.08 -8.73
C PHE A 373 10.25 8.42 -9.30
N SER A 374 9.51 9.34 -8.69
CA SER A 374 8.30 9.89 -9.32
C SER A 374 8.63 10.60 -10.63
N ALA A 375 9.69 11.43 -10.67
CA ALA A 375 10.09 12.12 -11.89
C ALA A 375 10.58 11.15 -12.98
N ILE A 376 11.37 10.12 -12.61
CA ILE A 376 11.83 9.09 -13.55
C ILE A 376 10.64 8.36 -14.17
N ASN A 377 9.68 7.90 -13.38
CA ASN A 377 8.48 7.23 -13.89
C ASN A 377 7.65 8.09 -14.87
N VAL A 378 7.72 9.42 -14.75
CA VAL A 378 7.06 10.33 -15.69
C VAL A 378 7.87 10.51 -16.98
N VAL A 379 9.21 10.56 -16.89
CA VAL A 379 10.14 10.87 -18.00
C VAL A 379 10.54 9.64 -18.82
N ASP A 380 10.75 8.49 -18.20
CA ASP A 380 11.25 7.24 -18.83
C ASP A 380 10.23 6.62 -19.82
N HIS A 381 9.12 7.31 -20.03
CA HIS A 381 8.01 6.88 -20.85
C HIS A 381 8.14 7.29 -22.34
N ASP A 382 9.19 8.04 -22.72
CA ASP A 382 9.49 8.40 -24.11
C ASP A 382 10.30 7.32 -24.88
N GLY A 383 10.27 6.06 -24.40
CA GLY A 383 10.86 4.92 -25.10
C GLY A 383 12.39 4.86 -25.08
N SER A 384 13.05 5.64 -24.21
CA SER A 384 14.50 5.63 -24.07
C SER A 384 15.00 4.48 -23.20
N GLY A 385 14.73 3.22 -23.57
CA GLY A 385 15.39 2.02 -23.02
C GLY A 385 15.67 2.09 -21.52
N GLY A 386 14.67 2.54 -20.77
CA GLY A 386 14.79 2.87 -19.36
C GLY A 386 15.34 1.73 -18.55
N ILE A 387 16.17 2.04 -17.55
CA ILE A 387 16.57 1.03 -16.58
C ILE A 387 15.33 0.77 -15.72
N GLU A 388 14.51 -0.22 -16.11
CA GLU A 388 13.44 -0.79 -15.29
C GLU A 388 14.07 -1.40 -14.02
N THR A 389 14.37 -0.55 -13.06
CA THR A 389 14.87 -0.94 -11.75
C THR A 389 13.70 -1.22 -10.82
N GLU A 390 13.87 -2.18 -9.92
CA GLU A 390 12.87 -2.56 -8.91
C GLU A 390 12.39 -1.37 -8.06
N PHE A 391 13.29 -0.43 -7.75
CA PHE A 391 12.95 0.83 -7.06
C PHE A 391 12.01 1.73 -7.86
N SER A 392 12.00 1.63 -9.20
CA SER A 392 11.04 2.32 -10.06
C SER A 392 9.62 1.73 -9.92
N ASN A 393 9.51 0.40 -9.84
CA ASN A 393 8.23 -0.31 -9.67
C ASN A 393 7.54 -0.01 -8.33
N GLU A 394 8.31 0.25 -7.26
CA GLU A 394 7.76 0.69 -5.97
C GLU A 394 7.08 2.07 -6.04
N GLN A 395 7.34 2.88 -7.08
CA GLN A 395 6.76 4.21 -7.29
C GLN A 395 5.91 4.30 -8.57
N HIS A 396 5.38 3.18 -9.07
CA HIS A 396 4.48 3.15 -10.22
C HIS A 396 2.99 3.09 -9.82
N TRP A 397 2.20 4.13 -10.16
CA TRP A 397 0.82 4.33 -9.65
C TRP A 397 -0.27 4.41 -10.75
N GLY A 398 -0.50 3.31 -11.49
CA GLY A 398 -1.35 3.29 -12.70
C GLY A 398 -2.70 2.56 -12.62
N LEU A 399 -3.37 2.48 -11.46
CA LEU A 399 -4.67 1.77 -11.39
C LEU A 399 -5.70 2.38 -12.37
N TYR A 400 -6.26 1.54 -13.25
CA TYR A 400 -7.15 1.89 -14.36
C TYR A 400 -6.59 2.99 -15.27
N ALA A 401 -5.30 2.95 -15.56
CA ALA A 401 -4.63 3.88 -16.46
C ALA A 401 -3.87 3.11 -17.56
N PRO A 402 -3.73 3.66 -18.79
CA PRO A 402 -4.27 4.95 -19.24
C PRO A 402 -5.81 4.94 -19.34
N ASP A 403 -6.39 3.83 -19.79
CA ASP A 403 -7.84 3.60 -19.82
C ASP A 403 -8.21 2.35 -19.01
N PRO A 404 -9.41 2.28 -18.40
CA PRO A 404 -9.93 1.04 -17.83
C PRO A 404 -10.11 -0.03 -18.91
N SER A 405 -9.96 -1.30 -18.55
CA SER A 405 -10.26 -2.41 -19.46
C SER A 405 -11.74 -2.40 -19.86
N THR A 406 -12.00 -2.52 -21.16
CA THR A 406 -13.34 -2.70 -21.75
C THR A 406 -13.72 -4.17 -21.90
N SER A 407 -12.94 -5.08 -21.31
CA SER A 407 -13.23 -6.51 -21.22
C SER A 407 -13.04 -6.98 -19.79
N TYR A 408 -13.76 -8.03 -19.42
CA TYR A 408 -13.52 -8.79 -18.21
C TYR A 408 -13.16 -10.23 -18.56
N SER A 409 -12.56 -10.92 -17.60
CA SER A 409 -12.16 -12.31 -17.79
C SER A 409 -12.20 -13.08 -16.50
N TRP A 410 -12.51 -14.37 -16.62
CA TRP A 410 -12.40 -15.34 -15.56
C TRP A 410 -11.54 -16.53 -16.00
N PHE A 411 -11.21 -17.40 -15.05
CA PHE A 411 -10.38 -18.57 -15.30
C PHE A 411 -11.20 -19.82 -15.08
N GLY A 412 -11.00 -20.82 -15.94
CA GLY A 412 -11.56 -22.15 -15.78
C GLY A 412 -10.45 -23.19 -15.86
N ALA A 413 -10.66 -24.30 -15.17
CA ALA A 413 -9.74 -25.44 -15.16
C ALA A 413 -10.50 -26.70 -15.57
N GLU A 414 -10.08 -27.30 -16.68
CA GLU A 414 -10.61 -28.56 -17.18
C GLU A 414 -9.61 -29.67 -16.89
N ALA A 415 -10.06 -30.76 -16.25
CA ALA A 415 -9.28 -31.96 -16.01
C ALA A 415 -9.75 -33.09 -16.95
N THR A 416 -8.80 -33.76 -17.60
CA THR A 416 -9.04 -34.94 -18.42
C THR A 416 -8.68 -36.18 -17.62
N LEU A 417 -9.65 -37.05 -17.37
CA LEU A 417 -9.46 -38.30 -16.61
C LEU A 417 -8.92 -39.41 -17.53
N GLU A 418 -8.31 -40.47 -16.96
CA GLU A 418 -7.83 -41.65 -17.71
C GLU A 418 -8.85 -42.28 -18.67
N ASN A 419 -10.15 -42.14 -18.36
CA ASN A 419 -11.24 -42.65 -19.18
C ASN A 419 -11.53 -41.78 -20.43
N GLY A 420 -10.79 -40.68 -20.62
CA GLY A 420 -10.91 -39.71 -21.70
C GLY A 420 -12.06 -38.70 -21.55
N SER A 421 -12.78 -38.70 -20.43
CA SER A 421 -13.79 -37.67 -20.12
C SER A 421 -13.14 -36.42 -19.55
N THR A 422 -13.72 -35.25 -19.88
CA THR A 422 -13.29 -33.97 -19.34
C THR A 422 -14.30 -33.48 -18.30
N VAL A 423 -13.78 -32.97 -17.18
CA VAL A 423 -14.58 -32.44 -16.07
C VAL A 423 -14.00 -31.11 -15.56
N ASP A 424 -14.80 -30.34 -14.85
CA ASP A 424 -14.31 -29.21 -14.06
C ASP A 424 -13.35 -29.72 -12.96
N ALA A 425 -12.18 -29.11 -12.87
CA ALA A 425 -11.12 -29.56 -11.96
C ALA A 425 -11.43 -29.33 -10.47
N PHE A 426 -12.38 -28.46 -10.11
CA PHE A 426 -12.68 -28.10 -8.73
C PHE A 426 -14.08 -28.52 -8.25
N GLU A 427 -15.10 -28.50 -9.11
CA GLU A 427 -16.50 -28.80 -8.74
C GLU A 427 -17.03 -30.09 -9.36
N GLY A 428 -16.34 -30.63 -10.38
CA GLY A 428 -16.80 -31.77 -11.18
C GLY A 428 -17.94 -31.47 -12.14
N GLY A 429 -18.28 -32.45 -12.99
CA GLY A 429 -19.22 -32.25 -14.09
C GLY A 429 -18.61 -31.47 -15.26
N GLU A 430 -19.42 -30.99 -16.21
CA GLU A 430 -18.89 -30.20 -17.34
C GLU A 430 -18.51 -28.78 -16.89
N LEU A 431 -17.33 -28.31 -17.33
CA LEU A 431 -16.87 -26.94 -17.06
C LEU A 431 -17.92 -25.95 -17.57
N ALA A 432 -18.42 -25.10 -16.66
CA ALA A 432 -19.34 -24.03 -17.01
C ALA A 432 -18.60 -22.96 -17.83
N MET A 433 -18.68 -23.06 -19.15
CA MET A 433 -18.12 -22.08 -20.07
C MET A 433 -18.96 -20.79 -20.13
N GLU A 434 -20.15 -20.79 -19.54
CA GLU A 434 -21.00 -19.61 -19.46
C GLU A 434 -20.54 -18.65 -18.37
N ARG A 435 -20.92 -17.38 -18.53
CA ARG A 435 -20.61 -16.33 -17.56
C ARG A 435 -21.25 -16.67 -16.20
N PRO A 436 -20.53 -16.51 -15.08
CA PRO A 436 -21.10 -16.59 -13.74
C PRO A 436 -22.26 -15.60 -13.55
N VAL A 437 -23.33 -16.05 -12.86
CA VAL A 437 -24.51 -15.21 -12.59
C VAL A 437 -24.14 -13.95 -11.81
N ASP A 438 -23.17 -14.06 -10.90
CA ASP A 438 -22.54 -12.93 -10.20
C ASP A 438 -21.02 -13.03 -10.35
N ALA A 439 -20.48 -12.38 -11.39
CA ALA A 439 -19.04 -12.40 -11.69
C ALA A 439 -18.17 -11.80 -10.55
N SER A 440 -18.74 -11.06 -9.62
CA SER A 440 -18.03 -10.56 -8.44
C SER A 440 -17.73 -11.65 -7.41
N GLN A 441 -18.40 -12.81 -7.50
CA GLN A 441 -18.20 -13.99 -6.67
C GLN A 441 -17.33 -15.06 -7.34
N GLU A 442 -16.83 -14.79 -8.55
CA GLU A 442 -15.97 -15.72 -9.30
C GLU A 442 -14.67 -16.06 -8.55
N TYR A 443 -14.18 -15.12 -7.75
CA TYR A 443 -13.00 -15.34 -6.92
C TYR A 443 -13.38 -15.10 -5.47
N ASP A 444 -12.93 -16.00 -4.60
CA ASP A 444 -13.14 -15.85 -3.16
C ASP A 444 -12.45 -14.60 -2.64
N THR A 445 -11.29 -14.28 -3.22
CA THR A 445 -10.53 -13.10 -2.83
C THR A 445 -9.91 -12.35 -4.00
N PHE A 446 -9.66 -11.05 -3.80
CA PHE A 446 -8.92 -10.26 -4.79
C PHE A 446 -7.48 -10.78 -5.01
N ARG A 447 -6.93 -11.56 -4.07
CA ARG A 447 -5.57 -12.09 -4.15
C ARG A 447 -5.47 -13.29 -5.06
N GLU A 448 -6.49 -14.14 -5.03
CA GLU A 448 -6.66 -15.21 -6.01
C GLU A 448 -6.72 -14.65 -7.42
N ARG A 449 -7.58 -13.66 -7.67
CA ARG A 449 -7.63 -12.95 -8.95
C ARG A 449 -6.26 -12.38 -9.36
N LYS A 450 -5.50 -11.82 -8.41
CA LYS A 450 -4.14 -11.31 -8.67
C LYS A 450 -3.14 -12.42 -8.99
N PHE A 451 -3.22 -13.54 -8.29
CA PHE A 451 -2.41 -14.70 -8.57
C PHE A 451 -2.68 -15.26 -9.97
N LEU A 452 -3.95 -15.37 -10.35
CA LEU A 452 -4.34 -15.85 -11.68
C LEU A 452 -3.96 -14.89 -12.81
N GLU A 453 -3.95 -13.57 -12.56
CA GLU A 453 -3.33 -12.61 -13.48
C GLU A 453 -1.83 -12.93 -13.70
N ALA A 454 -1.10 -13.34 -12.66
CA ALA A 454 0.30 -13.73 -12.76
C ALA A 454 0.50 -15.09 -13.45
N VAL A 455 -0.38 -16.07 -13.19
CA VAL A 455 -0.44 -17.36 -13.92
C VAL A 455 -0.61 -17.09 -15.42
N ARG A 456 -1.60 -16.26 -15.81
CA ARG A 456 -1.80 -15.84 -17.20
C ARG A 456 -0.55 -15.19 -17.79
N ASP A 457 0.07 -14.28 -17.06
CA ASP A 457 1.24 -13.54 -17.55
C ASP A 457 2.46 -14.45 -17.72
N SER A 458 2.59 -15.48 -16.87
CA SER A 458 3.61 -16.53 -16.93
C SER A 458 3.36 -17.57 -18.02
N GLY A 459 2.11 -17.81 -18.43
CA GLY A 459 1.77 -18.71 -19.54
C GLY A 459 2.01 -18.13 -20.94
N ARG A 460 2.47 -16.87 -21.06
CA ARG A 460 2.72 -16.24 -22.36
C ARG A 460 4.04 -16.73 -22.98
N GLU A 461 4.03 -16.93 -24.30
CA GLU A 461 5.24 -17.24 -25.07
C GLU A 461 6.38 -16.26 -24.78
N GLY A 462 7.57 -16.78 -24.50
CA GLY A 462 8.77 -15.98 -24.21
C GLY A 462 8.91 -15.49 -22.77
N THR A 463 8.04 -15.92 -21.85
CA THR A 463 8.16 -15.65 -20.41
C THR A 463 8.66 -16.88 -19.64
N ASN A 464 8.94 -16.72 -18.34
CA ASN A 464 9.22 -17.86 -17.46
C ASN A 464 7.89 -18.49 -17.04
N ASN A 465 7.64 -19.73 -17.46
CA ASN A 465 6.37 -20.42 -17.25
C ASN A 465 6.17 -20.98 -15.82
N VAL A 466 7.16 -20.82 -14.93
CA VAL A 466 7.17 -21.41 -13.59
C VAL A 466 5.88 -21.19 -12.80
N THR A 467 5.30 -19.99 -12.79
CA THR A 467 4.07 -19.73 -12.02
C THR A 467 2.86 -20.43 -12.63
N ALA A 468 2.76 -20.47 -13.96
CA ALA A 468 1.69 -21.17 -14.66
C ALA A 468 1.79 -22.69 -14.49
N GLU A 469 3.01 -23.22 -14.63
CA GLU A 469 3.31 -24.64 -14.44
C GLU A 469 3.03 -25.09 -13.01
N SER A 470 3.53 -24.37 -12.02
CA SER A 470 3.30 -24.69 -10.61
C SER A 470 1.83 -24.61 -10.21
N TYR A 471 1.06 -23.70 -10.81
CA TYR A 471 -0.38 -23.65 -10.57
C TYR A 471 -1.09 -24.83 -11.22
N ALA A 472 -0.72 -25.22 -12.45
CA ALA A 472 -1.28 -26.39 -13.11
C ALA A 472 -0.94 -27.70 -12.38
N ASP A 473 0.28 -27.86 -11.86
CA ASP A 473 0.66 -29.00 -10.99
C ASP A 473 -0.24 -29.08 -9.75
N TRP A 474 -0.46 -27.95 -9.08
CA TRP A 474 -1.36 -27.89 -7.93
C TRP A 474 -2.81 -28.21 -8.29
N VAL A 475 -3.27 -27.85 -9.49
CA VAL A 475 -4.61 -28.23 -9.98
C VAL A 475 -4.69 -29.73 -10.28
N CYS A 476 -3.64 -30.36 -10.81
CA CYS A 476 -3.57 -31.83 -10.95
C CYS A 476 -3.81 -32.51 -9.60
N ASP A 477 -3.01 -32.17 -8.59
CA ASP A 477 -3.12 -32.74 -7.24
C ASP A 477 -4.53 -32.54 -6.64
N ARG A 478 -5.08 -31.33 -6.82
CA ARG A 478 -6.41 -30.97 -6.33
C ARG A 478 -7.53 -31.76 -7.02
N ALA A 479 -7.40 -31.97 -8.33
CA ALA A 479 -8.39 -32.67 -9.13
C ALA A 479 -8.37 -34.18 -8.86
N ASP A 480 -7.19 -34.77 -8.67
CA ASP A 480 -7.04 -36.18 -8.22
C ASP A 480 -7.77 -36.41 -6.89
N ASP A 481 -7.55 -35.51 -5.92
CA ASP A 481 -8.17 -35.57 -4.59
C ASP A 481 -9.70 -35.38 -4.64
N GLU A 482 -10.19 -34.48 -5.50
CA GLU A 482 -11.63 -34.16 -5.60
C GLU A 482 -12.42 -35.27 -6.33
N HIS A 483 -11.84 -35.86 -7.38
CA HIS A 483 -12.51 -36.85 -8.23
C HIS A 483 -12.23 -38.31 -7.83
N ASP A 484 -11.30 -38.56 -6.90
CA ASP A 484 -10.85 -39.91 -6.49
C ASP A 484 -10.46 -40.77 -7.71
N ALA A 485 -9.83 -40.13 -8.71
CA ALA A 485 -9.47 -40.70 -10.00
C ALA A 485 -8.18 -40.04 -10.53
N ASP A 486 -7.32 -40.84 -11.16
CA ASP A 486 -6.09 -40.34 -11.78
C ASP A 486 -6.44 -39.41 -12.97
N VAL A 487 -5.97 -38.16 -12.90
CA VAL A 487 -6.06 -37.16 -13.96
C VAL A 487 -4.87 -37.32 -14.90
N ASP A 488 -5.09 -37.31 -16.22
CA ASP A 488 -4.02 -37.40 -17.24
C ASP A 488 -3.48 -36.02 -17.64
N GLU A 489 -4.38 -35.02 -17.71
CA GLU A 489 -4.05 -33.69 -18.22
C GLU A 489 -4.98 -32.64 -17.63
N VAL A 490 -4.43 -31.50 -17.22
CA VAL A 490 -5.19 -30.29 -16.89
C VAL A 490 -4.95 -29.22 -17.95
N ARG A 491 -6.05 -28.59 -18.39
CA ARG A 491 -6.04 -27.42 -19.25
C ARG A 491 -6.64 -26.22 -18.52
N LEU A 492 -5.83 -25.17 -18.39
CA LEU A 492 -6.26 -23.90 -17.82
C LEU A 492 -6.65 -22.93 -18.93
N PHE A 493 -7.83 -22.33 -18.82
CA PHE A 493 -8.34 -21.35 -19.75
C PHE A 493 -8.59 -20.02 -19.08
N ARG A 494 -8.40 -18.95 -19.86
CA ARG A 494 -8.91 -17.63 -19.58
C ARG A 494 -10.08 -17.35 -20.52
N LEU A 495 -11.26 -17.18 -19.95
CA LEU A 495 -12.47 -16.83 -20.65
C LEU A 495 -12.59 -15.31 -20.67
N VAL A 496 -12.74 -14.71 -21.85
CA VAL A 496 -12.75 -13.25 -22.04
C VAL A 496 -14.02 -12.84 -22.73
N GLN A 497 -14.67 -11.82 -22.18
CA GLN A 497 -15.84 -11.20 -22.79
C GLN A 497 -15.74 -9.67 -22.72
N ALA A 498 -16.27 -9.01 -23.75
CA ALA A 498 -16.40 -7.56 -23.73
C ALA A 498 -17.30 -7.12 -22.56
N SER A 499 -16.89 -6.07 -21.83
CA SER A 499 -17.70 -5.46 -20.80
C SER A 499 -18.87 -4.74 -21.46
N PRO A 500 -20.09 -4.79 -20.89
CA PRO A 500 -21.30 -4.24 -21.48
C PRO A 500 -21.36 -2.72 -21.26
N VAL A 501 -20.37 -1.97 -21.74
CA VAL A 501 -20.33 -0.51 -21.59
C VAL A 501 -21.56 0.16 -22.22
N ASP A 502 -22.12 -0.47 -23.25
CA ASP A 502 -23.34 -0.07 -23.95
C ASP A 502 -24.50 -1.07 -23.80
N GLY A 503 -24.38 -2.03 -22.88
CA GLY A 503 -25.45 -2.98 -22.54
C GLY A 503 -25.53 -4.25 -23.38
N GLU A 504 -24.68 -4.40 -24.39
CA GLU A 504 -24.56 -5.63 -25.20
C GLU A 504 -23.26 -6.38 -24.88
N TYR A 505 -23.35 -7.69 -24.76
CA TYR A 505 -22.20 -8.58 -24.59
C TYR A 505 -21.80 -9.15 -25.94
N GLU A 506 -20.51 -9.06 -26.28
CA GLU A 506 -19.95 -9.75 -27.44
C GLU A 506 -19.67 -11.25 -27.15
N ASP A 507 -19.33 -11.98 -28.21
CA ASP A 507 -18.99 -13.41 -28.16
C ASP A 507 -17.85 -13.70 -27.19
N LEU A 508 -18.04 -14.75 -26.40
CA LEU A 508 -17.07 -15.31 -25.47
C LEU A 508 -15.85 -15.84 -26.23
N ARG A 509 -14.64 -15.50 -25.76
CA ARG A 509 -13.39 -16.05 -26.28
C ARG A 509 -12.66 -16.81 -25.18
N ALA A 510 -12.44 -18.11 -25.39
CA ALA A 510 -11.57 -18.92 -24.55
C ALA A 510 -10.12 -18.80 -25.06
N GLN A 511 -9.18 -18.56 -24.15
CA GLN A 511 -7.75 -18.54 -24.41
C GLN A 511 -7.07 -19.56 -23.50
N THR A 512 -6.45 -20.59 -24.07
CA THR A 512 -5.63 -21.53 -23.30
C THR A 512 -4.45 -20.78 -22.68
N VAL A 513 -4.28 -20.92 -21.37
CA VAL A 513 -3.15 -20.36 -20.61
C VAL A 513 -2.02 -21.37 -20.55
N ILE A 514 -2.34 -22.62 -20.21
CA ILE A 514 -1.39 -23.73 -20.17
C ILE A 514 -2.15 -25.06 -20.30
N GLU A 515 -1.51 -26.02 -20.95
CA GLU A 515 -1.87 -27.44 -20.99
C GLU A 515 -0.74 -28.20 -20.32
N ARG A 516 -1.07 -29.06 -19.36
CA ARG A 516 -0.06 -29.80 -18.60
C ARG A 516 -0.54 -31.20 -18.29
N ALA A 517 0.32 -32.17 -18.61
CA ALA A 517 0.11 -33.54 -18.19
C ALA A 517 0.34 -33.66 -16.68
N CYS A 518 -0.56 -34.37 -16.03
CA CYS A 518 -0.37 -34.94 -14.72
C CYS A 518 0.24 -36.36 -14.94
#